data_AF-A0A9E3U1D7-F1
#
_entry.id   AF-A0A9E3U1D7-F1
#
_cell.length_a   1.000
_cell.length_b   1.000
_cell.length_c   1.000
_cell.angle_alpha   90.00
_cell.angle_beta   90.00
_cell.angle_gamma   90.00
#
_symmetry.space_group_name_H-M   'P 1'
#
loop_
_entity.id
_entity.type
_entity.pdbx_description
1 polymer ?
#
loop_
_entity_poly.entity_id
_entity_poly.type
_entity_poly.pdbx_seq_one_letter_code
_entity_poly.pdbx_strand_id
1 'polypeptide(L)'
;MSIVEINRRPAARELRTFGALLGVFTVVMGAVVFWRTESAPLAWTAWATGGLLCVVYWAVPAWRRGLYLAWMFACFPVAWLSTHLLLGGVYYLLITPIGRLMRCLGHDPMRRRLDRQAKTYWISRTQSSSRSRYFRQF
;
A
#
# COMPACT_ATOMS: atom_id res chain seq x y z
N MET A 1 3.34 0.71 -16.45
CA MET A 1 2.54 1.41 -15.43
C MET A 1 3.22 1.16 -14.08
N SER A 2 3.76 2.18 -13.42
CA SER A 2 4.31 2.00 -12.07
C SER A 2 3.14 1.87 -11.09
N ILE A 3 3.18 0.86 -10.22
CA ILE A 3 2.10 0.56 -9.26
C ILE A 3 1.88 1.72 -8.25
N VAL A 4 2.86 2.62 -8.13
CA VAL A 4 2.76 3.81 -7.27
C VAL A 4 3.23 5.03 -8.09
N GLU A 5 2.32 5.95 -8.36
CA GLU A 5 2.63 7.25 -8.99
C GLU A 5 2.87 8.29 -7.91
N ILE A 6 4.09 8.85 -7.86
CA ILE A 6 4.41 9.96 -6.96
C ILE A 6 3.96 11.26 -7.62
N ASN A 7 3.02 11.97 -6.99
CA ASN A 7 2.55 13.27 -7.47
C ASN A 7 3.68 14.32 -7.42
N ARG A 8 4.28 14.62 -8.58
CA ARG A 8 5.39 15.58 -8.71
C ARG A 8 4.94 17.05 -8.63
N ARG A 9 3.63 17.32 -8.74
CA ARG A 9 3.02 18.66 -8.65
C ARG A 9 1.90 18.62 -7.60
N PRO A 10 2.26 18.50 -6.31
CA PRO A 10 1.28 18.40 -5.25
C PRO A 10 0.43 19.68 -5.15
N ALA A 11 -0.86 19.50 -4.87
CA ALA A 11 -1.79 20.63 -4.72
C ALA A 11 -1.49 21.39 -3.42
N ALA A 12 -1.77 22.70 -3.35
CA ALA A 12 -1.52 23.51 -2.15
C ALA A 12 -2.16 22.94 -0.86
N ARG A 13 -3.27 22.20 -0.99
CA ARG A 13 -3.89 21.46 0.11
C ARG A 13 -2.99 20.33 0.63
N GLU A 14 -2.39 19.55 -0.25
CA GLU A 14 -1.52 18.41 0.11
C GLU A 14 -0.27 18.88 0.86
N LEU A 15 0.35 19.99 0.44
CA LEU A 15 1.51 20.55 1.17
C LEU A 15 1.11 21.01 2.58
N ARG A 16 -0.06 21.63 2.74
CA ARG A 16 -0.56 22.05 4.07
C ARG A 16 -0.84 20.83 4.97
N THR A 17 -1.49 19.80 4.43
CA THR A 17 -1.74 18.55 5.15
C THR A 17 -0.43 17.89 5.55
N PHE A 18 0.56 17.82 4.65
CA PHE A 18 1.89 17.29 4.96
C PHE A 18 2.58 18.08 6.07
N GLY A 19 2.55 19.41 6.02
CA GLY A 19 3.13 20.26 7.08
C GLY A 19 2.47 20.03 8.45
N ALA A 20 1.15 19.85 8.48
CA ALA A 20 0.43 19.51 9.72
C ALA A 20 0.84 18.12 10.23
N LEU A 21 0.90 17.12 9.34
CA LEU A 21 1.33 15.76 9.69
C LEU A 21 2.78 15.72 10.19
N LEU A 22 3.68 16.48 9.58
CA LEU A 22 5.08 16.59 9.99
C LEU A 22 5.20 17.18 11.41
N GLY A 23 4.36 18.18 11.74
CA GLY A 23 4.29 18.73 13.09
C GLY A 23 3.80 17.71 14.12
N VAL A 24 2.70 17.01 13.82
CA VAL A 24 2.19 15.93 14.69
C VAL A 24 3.23 14.83 14.86
N PHE A 25 3.85 14.39 13.77
CA PHE A 25 4.91 13.38 13.79
C PHE A 25 6.08 13.80 14.68
N THR A 26 6.53 15.05 14.58
CA THR A 26 7.60 15.60 15.41
C THR A 26 7.26 15.54 16.90
N VAL A 27 6.05 15.96 17.28
CA VAL A 27 5.60 15.95 18.68
C VAL A 27 5.56 14.52 19.22
N VAL A 28 4.95 13.60 18.46
CA VAL A 28 4.84 12.18 18.83
C VAL A 28 6.22 11.54 18.95
N MET A 29 7.13 11.79 18.00
CA MET A 29 8.47 11.19 18.04
C MET A 29 9.28 11.66 19.25
N GLY A 30 9.26 12.96 19.58
CA GLY A 30 9.98 13.42 20.77
C GLY A 30 9.33 12.91 22.07
N ALA A 31 8.01 12.73 22.12
CA ALA A 31 7.34 12.08 23.25
C ALA A 31 7.75 10.60 23.41
N VAL A 32 7.85 9.86 22.30
CA VAL A 32 8.33 8.47 22.31
C VAL A 32 9.79 8.38 22.76
N VAL A 33 10.65 9.29 22.30
CA VAL A 33 12.06 9.36 22.75
C VAL A 33 12.12 9.63 24.26
N PHE A 34 11.33 10.58 24.74
CA PHE A 34 11.25 10.88 26.18
C PHE A 34 10.85 9.64 26.99
N TRP A 35 9.80 8.91 26.57
CA TRP A 35 9.35 7.70 27.25
C TRP A 35 10.33 6.52 27.17
N ARG A 36 11.11 6.43 26.09
CA ARG A 36 12.03 5.30 25.89
C ARG A 36 13.38 5.48 26.57
N THR A 37 13.85 6.71 26.67
CA THR A 37 15.23 6.98 27.07
C THR A 37 15.32 7.71 28.40
N GLU A 38 14.18 8.13 28.98
CA GLU A 38 14.03 8.91 30.23
C GLU A 38 14.96 10.14 30.34
N SER A 39 15.60 10.50 29.23
CA SER A 39 16.61 11.54 29.15
C SER A 39 15.99 12.76 28.52
N ALA A 40 15.65 13.71 29.38
CA ALA A 40 15.20 15.04 28.98
C ALA A 40 16.05 15.69 27.87
N PRO A 41 17.40 15.68 27.91
CA PRO A 41 18.18 16.37 26.86
C PRO A 41 18.00 15.77 25.46
N LEU A 42 17.87 14.44 25.34
CA LEU A 42 17.65 13.76 24.07
C LEU A 42 16.25 14.04 23.50
N ALA A 43 15.23 14.12 24.35
CA ALA A 43 13.90 14.51 23.92
C ALA A 43 13.85 15.99 23.46
N TRP A 44 14.52 16.88 24.19
CA TRP A 44 14.63 18.30 23.83
C TRP A 44 15.34 18.51 22.51
N THR A 45 16.44 17.80 22.24
CA THR A 45 17.12 17.91 20.94
C THR A 45 16.25 17.39 19.80
N ALA A 46 15.50 16.29 20.02
CA ALA A 46 14.57 15.76 19.02
C ALA A 46 13.45 16.76 18.69
N TRP A 47 12.81 17.35 19.70
CA TRP A 47 11.79 18.38 19.50
C TRP A 47 12.35 19.67 18.92
N ALA A 48 13.52 20.13 19.36
CA ALA A 48 14.16 21.32 18.81
C ALA A 48 14.47 21.15 17.32
N THR A 49 15.02 19.99 16.94
CA THR A 49 15.39 19.70 15.55
C THR A 49 14.15 19.55 14.67
N GLY A 50 13.15 18.78 15.11
CA GLY A 50 11.92 18.61 14.34
C GLY A 50 11.07 19.89 14.29
N GLY A 51 11.06 20.65 15.39
CA GLY A 51 10.39 21.95 15.47
C GLY A 51 11.02 22.95 14.51
N LEU A 52 12.36 23.02 14.46
CA LEU A 52 13.10 23.81 13.49
C LEU A 52 12.75 23.40 12.05
N LEU A 53 12.71 22.10 11.76
CA LEU A 53 12.31 21.58 10.45
C LEU A 53 10.89 22.05 10.07
N CYS A 54 9.94 22.01 11.01
CA CYS A 54 8.58 22.49 10.79
C CYS A 54 8.56 24.00 10.54
N VAL A 55 9.31 24.80 11.31
CA VAL A 55 9.41 26.25 11.12
C VAL A 55 9.99 26.57 9.75
N VAL A 56 11.08 25.93 9.34
CA VAL A 56 11.70 26.12 8.03
C VAL A 56 10.73 25.73 6.90
N TYR A 57 9.99 24.64 7.06
CA TYR A 57 8.96 24.22 6.10
C TYR A 57 7.88 25.30 5.92
N TRP A 58 7.39 25.90 7.00
CA TRP A 58 6.37 26.95 6.92
C TRP A 58 6.94 28.30 6.49
N ALA A 59 8.16 28.65 6.86
CA ALA A 59 8.78 29.93 6.55
C ALA A 59 9.25 30.05 5.09
N VAL A 60 9.65 28.95 4.44
CA VAL A 60 10.23 28.98 3.09
C VAL A 60 9.34 28.22 2.08
N PRO A 61 8.42 28.91 1.37
CA PRO A 61 7.52 28.27 0.40
C PRO A 61 8.24 27.50 -0.71
N ALA A 62 9.41 27.99 -1.15
CA ALA A 62 10.20 27.36 -2.20
C ALA A 62 10.68 25.95 -1.81
N TRP A 63 10.93 25.70 -0.52
CA TRP A 63 11.46 24.42 -0.03
C TRP A 63 10.36 23.40 0.24
N ARG A 64 9.10 23.82 0.44
CA ARG A 64 8.00 22.93 0.81
C ARG A 64 7.81 21.78 -0.17
N ARG A 65 7.93 22.07 -1.47
CA ARG A 65 7.81 21.06 -2.53
C ARG A 65 8.99 20.09 -2.52
N GLY A 66 10.22 20.60 -2.36
CA GLY A 66 11.44 19.78 -2.33
C GLY A 66 11.41 18.80 -1.17
N LEU A 67 11.10 19.28 0.04
CA LEU A 67 11.02 18.44 1.23
C LEU A 67 9.90 17.39 1.13
N TYR A 68 8.72 17.78 0.64
CA TYR A 68 7.62 16.84 0.41
C TYR A 68 8.02 15.73 -0.57
N LEU A 69 8.62 16.07 -1.71
CA LEU A 69 9.02 15.08 -2.70
C LEU A 69 10.13 14.18 -2.15
N ALA A 70 11.15 14.74 -1.50
CA ALA A 70 12.22 13.97 -0.87
C ALA A 70 11.66 12.95 0.14
N TRP A 71 10.73 13.39 1.00
CA TRP A 71 10.03 12.52 1.93
C TRP A 71 9.23 11.44 1.21
N MET A 72 8.49 11.79 0.17
CA MET A 72 7.71 10.81 -0.59
C MET A 72 8.58 9.75 -1.27
N PHE A 73 9.73 10.15 -1.83
CA PHE A 73 10.70 9.20 -2.38
C PHE A 73 11.31 8.32 -1.29
N ALA A 74 11.59 8.86 -0.10
CA ALA A 74 12.10 8.07 1.02
C ALA A 74 11.08 7.04 1.53
N CYS A 75 9.79 7.39 1.56
CA CYS A 75 8.72 6.47 1.98
C CYS A 75 8.32 5.46 0.90
N PHE A 76 8.66 5.70 -0.38
CA PHE A 76 8.23 4.85 -1.48
C PHE A 76 8.67 3.38 -1.35
N PRO A 77 9.94 3.04 -1.04
CA PRO A 77 10.36 1.64 -0.88
C PRO A 77 9.60 0.93 0.24
N VAL A 78 9.30 1.65 1.33
CA VAL A 78 8.52 1.11 2.45
C VAL A 78 7.10 0.78 1.99
N ALA A 79 6.43 1.70 1.32
CA ALA A 79 5.07 1.48 0.80
C ALA A 79 5.03 0.33 -0.23
N TRP A 80 6.02 0.27 -1.12
CA TRP A 80 6.17 -0.81 -2.08
C TRP A 80 6.32 -2.16 -1.38
N LEU A 81 7.25 -2.25 -0.41
CA LEU A 81 7.50 -3.46 0.35
C LEU A 81 6.26 -3.89 1.14
N SER A 82 5.60 -2.98 1.86
CA SER A 82 4.38 -3.28 2.62
C SER A 82 3.26 -3.82 1.72
N THR A 83 3.09 -3.27 0.53
CA THR A 83 2.09 -3.76 -0.44
C THR A 83 2.40 -5.19 -0.89
N HIS A 84 3.67 -5.48 -1.21
CA HIS A 84 4.09 -6.82 -1.63
C HIS A 84 4.04 -7.83 -0.50
N LEU A 85 4.42 -7.43 0.72
CA LEU A 85 4.31 -8.26 1.91
C LEU A 85 2.86 -8.59 2.24
N LEU A 86 1.95 -7.61 2.14
CA LEU A 86 0.54 -7.83 2.40
C LEU A 86 -0.08 -8.76 1.36
N LEU A 87 0.18 -8.51 0.06
CA LEU A 87 -0.31 -9.37 -1.02
C LEU A 87 0.28 -10.78 -0.94
N GLY A 88 1.59 -10.89 -0.72
CA GLY A 88 2.29 -12.16 -0.52
C GLY A 88 1.75 -12.91 0.70
N GLY A 89 1.55 -12.20 1.82
CA GLY A 89 0.95 -12.75 3.04
C GLY A 89 -0.44 -13.32 2.79
N VAL A 90 -1.33 -12.56 2.17
CA VAL A 90 -2.68 -13.05 1.80
C VAL A 90 -2.59 -14.26 0.88
N TYR A 91 -1.74 -14.23 -0.14
CA TYR A 91 -1.61 -15.32 -1.09
C TYR A 91 -1.07 -16.60 -0.45
N TYR A 92 0.00 -16.51 0.34
CA TYR A 92 0.66 -17.69 0.90
C TYR A 92 0.06 -18.19 2.22
N LEU A 93 -0.55 -17.32 3.02
CA LEU A 93 -1.12 -17.69 4.32
C LEU A 93 -2.62 -17.99 4.26
N LEU A 94 -3.37 -17.41 3.31
CA LEU A 94 -4.80 -17.69 3.15
C LEU A 94 -5.06 -18.50 1.88
N ILE A 95 -4.76 -17.93 0.70
CA ILE A 95 -5.20 -18.52 -0.57
C ILE A 95 -4.53 -19.89 -0.83
N THR A 96 -3.23 -19.97 -0.63
CA THR A 96 -2.45 -21.19 -0.87
C THR A 96 -2.86 -22.36 0.03
N PRO A 97 -3.00 -22.21 1.37
CA PRO A 97 -3.44 -23.31 2.23
C PRO A 97 -4.88 -23.71 1.97
N ILE A 98 -5.79 -22.76 1.67
CA ILE A 98 -7.16 -23.08 1.25
C ILE A 98 -7.12 -23.95 -0.02
N GLY A 99 -6.35 -23.53 -1.03
CA GLY A 99 -6.19 -24.28 -2.27
C GLY A 99 -5.55 -25.67 -2.06
N ARG A 100 -4.59 -25.80 -1.14
CA ARG A 100 -4.02 -27.09 -0.76
C ARG A 100 -5.04 -27.97 -0.04
N LEU A 101 -5.81 -27.42 0.89
CA LEU A 101 -6.86 -28.14 1.61
C LEU A 101 -7.93 -28.66 0.65
N MET A 102 -8.39 -27.84 -0.29
CA MET A 102 -9.34 -28.25 -1.33
C MET A 102 -8.78 -29.40 -2.18
N ARG A 103 -7.49 -29.34 -2.55
CA ARG A 103 -6.82 -30.44 -3.28
C ARG A 103 -6.73 -31.72 -2.45
N CYS A 104 -6.41 -31.62 -1.16
CA CYS A 104 -6.37 -32.77 -0.24
C CYS A 104 -7.76 -33.41 -0.06
N LEU A 105 -8.82 -32.60 -0.02
CA LEU A 105 -10.22 -33.04 0.05
C LEU A 105 -10.77 -33.53 -1.31
N GLY A 106 -9.95 -33.55 -2.36
CA GLY A 106 -10.36 -34.00 -3.70
C GLY A 106 -11.23 -33.01 -4.47
N HIS A 107 -11.44 -31.79 -3.96
CA HIS A 107 -12.24 -30.76 -4.60
C HIS A 107 -11.38 -29.97 -5.61
N ASP A 108 -11.66 -30.15 -6.90
CA ASP A 108 -10.98 -29.45 -7.99
C ASP A 108 -11.96 -28.55 -8.77
N PRO A 109 -12.29 -27.35 -8.25
CA PRO A 109 -13.29 -26.47 -8.85
C PRO A 109 -12.89 -25.99 -10.25
N MET A 110 -11.58 -25.96 -10.54
CA MET A 110 -11.07 -25.53 -11.84
C MET A 110 -10.80 -26.70 -12.79
N ARG A 111 -11.18 -27.94 -12.42
CA ARG A 111 -11.00 -29.17 -13.23
C ARG A 111 -9.60 -29.25 -13.84
N ARG A 112 -8.58 -28.94 -13.04
CA ARG A 112 -7.17 -28.92 -13.45
C ARG A 112 -6.54 -30.31 -13.51
N ARG A 113 -7.16 -31.32 -12.90
CA ARG A 113 -6.74 -32.72 -13.02
C ARG A 113 -6.83 -33.18 -14.49
N LEU A 114 -5.72 -33.69 -15.00
CA LEU A 114 -5.62 -34.27 -16.34
C LEU A 114 -6.37 -35.61 -16.38
N ASP A 115 -7.48 -35.66 -17.11
CA ASP A 115 -8.18 -36.89 -17.46
C ASP A 115 -7.58 -37.48 -18.75
N ARG A 116 -6.82 -38.57 -18.61
CA ARG A 116 -6.18 -39.25 -19.75
C ARG A 116 -7.19 -39.96 -20.68
N GLN A 117 -8.42 -40.17 -20.23
CA GLN A 117 -9.47 -40.81 -21.02
C GLN A 117 -10.38 -39.80 -21.73
N ALA A 118 -10.25 -38.51 -21.42
CA ALA A 118 -11.04 -37.46 -22.05
C ALA A 118 -10.66 -37.28 -23.53
N LYS A 119 -11.66 -37.40 -24.43
CA LYS A 119 -11.49 -37.10 -25.86
C LYS A 119 -11.14 -35.62 -26.13
N THR A 120 -11.59 -34.72 -25.27
CA THR A 120 -11.30 -33.28 -25.32
C THR A 120 -11.57 -32.63 -23.96
N TYR A 121 -10.78 -31.62 -23.58
CA TYR A 121 -11.00 -30.78 -22.41
C TYR A 121 -11.94 -29.60 -22.69
N TRP A 122 -12.45 -29.49 -23.92
CA TRP A 122 -13.33 -28.41 -24.32
C TRP A 122 -14.65 -28.42 -23.53
N ILE A 123 -14.90 -27.35 -22.79
CA ILE A 123 -16.17 -27.15 -22.10
C ILE A 123 -17.11 -26.43 -23.07
N SER A 124 -18.07 -27.17 -23.63
CA SER A 124 -19.10 -26.61 -24.51
C SER A 124 -19.89 -25.53 -23.78
N ARG A 125 -19.81 -24.29 -24.30
CA ARG A 125 -20.64 -23.19 -23.80
C ARG A 125 -22.09 -23.47 -24.18
N THR A 126 -22.98 -23.46 -23.19
CA THR A 126 -24.43 -23.44 -23.44
C THR A 126 -24.73 -22.15 -24.20
N GLN A 127 -25.20 -22.25 -25.45
CA GLN A 127 -25.59 -21.06 -26.21
C GLN A 127 -26.79 -20.41 -25.52
N SER A 128 -26.56 -19.25 -24.90
CA SER A 128 -27.64 -18.35 -24.51
C SER A 128 -28.32 -17.89 -25.81
N SER A 129 -29.55 -18.35 -26.03
CA SER A 129 -30.29 -18.20 -27.29
C SER A 129 -30.62 -16.76 -27.70
N SER A 130 -30.45 -15.77 -26.81
CA SER A 130 -30.85 -14.39 -27.07
C SER A 130 -29.67 -13.44 -27.27
N ARG A 131 -29.49 -12.98 -28.51
CA ARG A 131 -28.58 -11.88 -28.87
C ARG A 131 -28.89 -10.59 -28.09
N SER A 132 -30.11 -10.43 -27.57
CA SER A 132 -30.53 -9.29 -26.73
C SER A 132 -29.84 -9.22 -25.37
N ARG A 133 -29.27 -10.33 -24.86
CA ARG A 133 -28.59 -10.37 -23.57
C ARG A 133 -27.25 -9.62 -23.59
N TYR A 134 -26.61 -9.51 -24.76
CA TYR A 134 -25.39 -8.71 -24.91
C TYR A 134 -25.62 -7.22 -24.66
N PHE A 135 -26.84 -6.72 -24.87
CA PHE A 135 -27.21 -5.32 -24.63
C PHE A 135 -27.66 -5.04 -23.18
N ARG A 136 -27.67 -6.05 -22.31
CA ARG A 136 -28.03 -5.95 -20.89
C ARG A 136 -26.86 -6.41 -20.03
N GLN A 137 -25.83 -5.57 -19.95
CA GLN A 137 -24.58 -5.86 -19.23
C GLN A 137 -24.61 -5.42 -17.75
N PHE A 138 -25.65 -4.72 -17.31
CA PHE A 138 -25.84 -4.25 -15.94
C PHE A 138 -27.22 -4.64 -15.43
#